data_AF-A0AAV9A2S3-F1
#
_entry.id   AF-A0AAV9A2S3-F1
#
_cell.length_a   1.000
_cell.length_b   1.000
_cell.length_c   1.000
_cell.angle_alpha   90.00
_cell.angle_beta   90.00
_cell.angle_gamma   90.00
#
_symmetry.space_group_name_H-M   'P 1'
#
loop_
_entity.id
_entity.type
_entity.pdbx_description
1 polymer ?
#
loop_
_entity_poly.entity_id
_entity_poly.type
_entity_poly.pdbx_seq_one_letter_code
_entity_poly.pdbx_strand_id
1 'polypeptide(L)' 'MEEDFLKDEQISPSNVQDRVLCDIGMFLEAMGKNISEYELPKPNTISAHSGGVLKEILEEMNAPISGEDTYIIQNLNYE' A
#
# COMPACT_ATOMS: atom_id res chain seq x y z
N MET A 1 26.81 -4.42 25.26
CA MET A 1 25.89 -3.28 25.42
C MET A 1 25.52 -2.87 24.01
N GLU A 2 24.58 -3.63 23.44
CA GLU A 2 24.13 -3.51 22.04
C GLU A 2 22.66 -3.10 22.08
N GLU A 3 22.40 -1.88 22.52
CA GLU A 3 21.07 -1.29 22.48
C GLU A 3 21.20 0.15 21.99
N ASP A 4 21.48 0.32 20.70
CA ASP A 4 21.47 1.65 20.07
C ASP A 4 21.03 1.60 18.58
N PHE A 5 20.42 0.49 18.13
CA PHE A 5 19.90 0.34 16.75
C PHE A 5 18.42 0.71 16.60
N LEU A 6 17.72 1.04 17.70
CA LEU A 6 16.37 1.61 17.68
C LEU A 6 16.39 3.11 18.03
N LYS A 7 17.34 3.86 17.47
CA LYS A 7 17.01 5.26 17.19
C LYS A 7 16.06 5.21 16.02
N ASP A 8 14.78 5.36 16.33
CA ASP A 8 13.74 5.75 15.39
C ASP A 8 14.28 6.94 14.56
N GLU A 9 14.94 6.66 13.44
CA GLU A 9 14.95 7.58 12.32
C GLU A 9 13.47 7.74 12.01
N GLN A 10 12.90 8.86 12.47
CA GLN A 10 11.59 9.30 12.02
C GLN A 10 11.67 9.37 10.51
N ILE A 11 11.27 8.30 9.83
CA ILE A 11 11.30 8.22 8.39
C ILE A 11 10.26 9.24 7.93
N SER A 12 10.72 10.39 7.48
CA SER A 12 9.83 11.42 6.98
C SER A 12 9.06 10.84 5.78
N PRO A 13 7.79 11.20 5.57
CA PRO A 13 7.04 10.76 4.39
C PRO A 13 7.78 11.04 3.08
N SER A 14 8.54 12.12 3.01
CA SER A 14 9.42 12.45 1.88
C SER A 14 10.53 11.40 1.69
N ASN A 15 11.19 10.97 2.77
CA ASN A 15 12.22 9.94 2.68
C ASN A 15 11.65 8.58 2.23
N VAL A 16 10.42 8.23 2.66
CA VAL A 16 9.73 7.03 2.15
C VAL A 16 9.42 7.19 0.66
N GLN A 17 8.89 8.34 0.27
CA GLN A 17 8.54 8.63 -1.13
C GLN A 17 9.75 8.50 -2.04
N ASP A 18 10.89 9.09 -1.68
CA ASP A 18 12.11 9.03 -2.48
C ASP A 18 12.62 7.61 -2.66
N ARG A 19 12.59 6.79 -1.59
CA ARG A 19 12.96 5.38 -1.66
C ARG A 19 12.04 4.59 -2.58
N VAL A 20 10.73 4.77 -2.44
CA VAL A 20 9.74 4.09 -3.30
C VAL A 20 9.90 4.49 -4.77
N LEU A 21 10.11 5.78 -5.07
CA LEU A 21 10.34 6.24 -6.44
C LEU A 21 11.63 5.67 -7.03
N CYS A 22 12.69 5.53 -6.21
CA CYS A 22 13.93 4.88 -6.62
C CYS A 22 13.69 3.40 -7.01
N ASP A 23 12.99 2.65 -6.16
CA ASP A 23 12.68 1.23 -6.41
C ASP A 23 11.82 1.04 -7.66
N ILE A 24 10.80 1.88 -7.84
CA ILE A 24 9.97 1.89 -9.06
C ILE A 24 10.80 2.22 -10.29
N GLY A 25 11.71 3.20 -10.19
CA GLY A 25 12.62 3.58 -11.27
C GLY A 25 13.46 2.40 -11.74
N MET A 26 14.13 1.71 -10.81
CA MET A 26 14.95 0.53 -11.12
C MET A 26 14.13 -0.59 -11.77
N PHE A 27 12.91 -0.83 -11.29
CA PHE A 27 12.01 -1.82 -11.87
C PHE A 27 11.58 -1.46 -13.30
N LEU A 28 11.24 -0.20 -13.56
CA LEU A 28 10.86 0.27 -14.89
C LEU A 28 12.04 0.20 -15.87
N GLU A 29 13.24 0.57 -15.44
CA GLU A 29 14.46 0.47 -16.25
C GLU A 29 14.74 -0.98 -16.66
N ALA A 30 14.54 -1.95 -15.75
CA ALA A 30 14.66 -3.37 -16.07
C ALA A 30 13.68 -3.84 -17.17
N MET A 31 12.57 -3.12 -17.35
CA MET A 31 11.59 -3.35 -18.41
C MET A 31 11.80 -2.45 -19.65
N GLY A 32 12.88 -1.65 -19.69
CA GLY A 32 13.16 -0.72 -20.78
C GLY A 32 12.23 0.50 -20.82
N LYS A 33 11.61 0.86 -19.69
CA LYS A 33 10.71 2.00 -19.55
C LYS A 33 11.32 3.07 -18.64
N ASN A 34 10.89 4.31 -18.79
CA ASN A 34 11.34 5.40 -17.92
C ASN A 34 10.22 5.88 -16.99
N ILE A 35 10.53 6.14 -15.72
CA ILE A 35 9.55 6.64 -14.73
C ILE A 35 8.92 7.99 -15.12
N SER A 36 9.63 8.82 -15.90
CA SER A 36 9.11 10.10 -16.41
C SER A 36 8.02 9.96 -17.48
N GLU A 37 7.82 8.75 -18.02
CA GLU A 37 6.71 8.44 -18.92
C GLU A 37 5.37 8.32 -18.19
N TYR A 38 5.39 8.28 -16.84
CA TYR A 38 4.22 8.11 -16.00
C TYR A 38 3.91 9.41 -15.25
N GLU A 39 2.62 9.78 -15.22
CA GLU A 39 2.17 10.87 -14.36
C GLU A 39 2.22 10.43 -12.89
N LEU A 40 3.29 10.81 -12.20
CA LEU A 40 3.44 10.55 -10.77
C LEU A 40 2.43 11.40 -9.96
N PRO A 41 1.83 10.85 -8.89
CA PRO A 41 0.92 11.60 -8.04
C PRO A 41 1.64 12.81 -7.45
N LYS A 42 1.04 14.00 -7.56
CA LYS A 42 1.62 15.19 -6.94
C LYS A 42 1.50 15.05 -5.42
N PRO A 43 2.59 15.24 -4.66
CA PRO A 43 2.60 14.98 -3.20
C PRO A 43 1.61 15.84 -2.41
N ASN A 44 1.14 16.95 -2.98
CA ASN A 44 0.23 17.89 -2.32
C ASN A 44 -1.21 17.84 -2.84
N THR A 45 -1.53 16.93 -3.76
CA THR A 45 -2.92 16.69 -4.14
C THR A 45 -3.44 15.57 -3.26
N ILE A 46 -4.10 15.93 -2.16
CA ILE A 46 -5.16 15.08 -1.60
C ILE A 46 -6.13 14.91 -2.76
N SER A 47 -5.96 13.80 -3.48
CA SER A 47 -6.69 13.49 -4.68
C SER A 47 -8.17 13.49 -4.33
N ALA A 48 -8.92 14.51 -4.77
CA ALA A 48 -10.37 14.51 -4.72
C ALA A 48 -10.98 13.35 -5.55
N HIS A 49 -10.15 12.60 -6.28
CA HIS A 49 -10.49 11.36 -6.98
C HIS A 49 -10.50 10.12 -6.07
N SER A 50 -10.09 10.23 -4.80
CA SER A 50 -10.18 9.12 -3.84
C SER A 50 -11.62 8.84 -3.37
N GLY A 51 -12.57 9.75 -3.62
CA GLY A 51 -13.95 9.58 -3.14
C GLY A 51 -14.66 8.34 -3.69
N GLY A 52 -14.38 7.94 -4.94
CA GLY A 52 -14.93 6.72 -5.55
C GLY A 52 -14.22 5.46 -5.06
N VAL A 53 -12.89 5.45 -5.12
CA VAL A 53 -12.06 4.30 -4.72
C VAL A 53 -12.17 4.01 -3.22
N LEU A 54 -12.17 5.04 -2.36
CA LEU A 54 -12.38 4.86 -0.91
C LEU A 54 -13.78 4.32 -0.62
N LYS A 55 -14.79 4.74 -1.38
CA LYS A 55 -16.15 4.22 -1.23
C LYS A 55 -16.21 2.74 -1.62
N GLU A 56 -15.63 2.36 -2.75
CA GLU A 56 -15.58 0.96 -3.20
C GLU A 56 -14.82 0.07 -2.20
N ILE A 57 -13.68 0.54 -1.68
CA ILE A 57 -12.91 -0.17 -0.64
C ILE A 57 -13.75 -0.33 0.64
N LEU A 58 -14.45 0.72 1.08
CA LEU A 58 -15.32 0.66 2.25
C LEU A 58 -16.52 -0.27 2.02
N GLU A 59 -17.07 -0.32 0.81
CA GLU A 59 -18.16 -1.23 0.45
C GLU A 59 -17.71 -2.69 0.47
N GLU A 60 -16.52 -3.01 -0.08
CA GLU A 60 -15.94 -4.36 -0.01
C GLU A 60 -15.57 -4.76 1.43
N MET A 61 -14.94 -3.86 2.20
CA MET A 61 -14.57 -4.14 3.59
C MET A 61 -15.79 -4.43 4.48
N ASN A 62 -16.92 -3.78 4.20
CA ASN A 62 -18.16 -3.97 4.94
C ASN A 62 -19.11 -4.96 4.25
N ALA A 63 -18.68 -5.60 3.16
CA ALA A 63 -19.49 -6.57 2.46
C ALA A 63 -19.78 -7.75 3.41
N PRO A 64 -21.05 -8.18 3.52
CA PRO A 64 -21.39 -9.32 4.35
C PRO A 64 -20.71 -10.57 3.79
N ILE A 65 -19.93 -11.24 4.63
CA ILE A 65 -19.34 -12.54 4.33
C ILE A 65 -20.48 -13.57 4.21
N SER A 66 -20.44 -14.42 3.18
CA SER A 66 -21.44 -15.46 2.97
C SER A 66 -21.48 -16.43 4.16
N GLY A 67 -22.67 -16.94 4.49
CA GLY A 67 -22.85 -17.94 5.54
C GLY A 67 -22.00 -19.19 5.34
N GLU A 68 -21.77 -19.58 4.08
CA GLU A 68 -20.90 -20.70 3.70
C GLU A 68 -19.44 -20.43 4.06
N ASP A 69 -18.94 -19.22 3.79
CA ASP A 69 -17.57 -18.82 4.12
C ASP A 69 -17.37 -18.73 5.64
N THR A 70 -18.36 -18.23 6.39
CA THR A 70 -18.30 -18.23 7.85
C THR A 70 -18.27 -19.64 8.44
N TYR A 71 -19.01 -20.58 7.86
CA TYR A 71 -19.00 -21.98 8.28
C TYR A 71 -17.63 -22.63 8.01
N ILE A 72 -17.00 -22.33 6.88
CA ILE A 72 -15.66 -22.83 6.55
C ILE A 72 -14.61 -22.25 7.53
N ILE A 73 -14.64 -20.94 7.78
CA ILE A 73 -13.71 -20.28 8.74
C ILE A 73 -13.83 -20.87 10.15
N GLN A 74 -15.06 -21.12 10.62
CA GLN A 74 -15.30 -21.73 11.93
C GLN A 74 -14.75 -23.16 12.02
N ASN A 75 -14.67 -23.88 10.90
CA ASN A 75 -14.23 -25.26 10.85
C ASN A 75 -12.77 -25.44 10.40
N LEU A 76 -12.09 -24.36 10.00
CA LEU A 76 -10.67 -24.38 9.59
C LEU A 76 -9.68 -24.62 10.74
N ASN A 77 -10.15 -24.65 12.00
CA ASN A 77 -9.32 -24.91 13.19
C ASN A 77 -9.72 -26.17 13.97
N TYR A 78 -10.35 -27.16 13.33
CA TYR A 78 -10.49 -28.50 13.93
C TYR A 78 -9.23 -29.34 13.67
N GLU A 79 -8.20 -29.15 14.51
CA GLU A 79 -7.23 -30.19 14.87
C GLU A 79 -7.30 -30.49 16.37
#